data_AF-A0A0Q1FA59-F1
#
_entry.id   AF-A0A0Q1FA59-F1
#
_cell.length_a   1.000
_cell.length_b   1.000
_cell.length_c   1.000
_cell.angle_alpha   90.00
_cell.angle_beta   90.00
_cell.angle_gamma   90.00
#
_symmetry.space_group_name_H-M   'P 1'
#
loop_
_entity.id
_entity.type
_entity.pdbx_description
1 polymer ?
#
loop_
_entity_poly.entity_id
_entity_poly.type
_entity_poly.pdbx_seq_one_letter_code
_entity_poly.pdbx_strand_id
1 'polypeptide(L)'
;MTYTTFMGSARDLYRDIVVILILLCILPTCATAVNVDLREGVLDESQLEDASVTFSIDVSDLPKQAAFLELESDLTTYREYALWNISTSEMWDIAGGEDTLKEQRVVLTILDEWTQPVLVTASGKTPVITELLQFEGIVLTKRPVRRTGFTYYRIQALDENGFPVGTAVTKTFDIVIPEEEQFKERLNAIDDSRLRPIIQEFYTKGLTQEAYQLLSYAETPRPATIPLWLFGIAIVIVAGAVFFIGQRRGIVLERKKRDIKGE
;
A
#
# COMPACT_ATOMS: atom_id res chain seq x y z
N MET A 1 18.49 -47.09 53.71
CA MET A 1 18.91 -45.69 53.83
C MET A 1 20.42 -45.68 53.67
N THR A 2 20.90 -45.39 52.47
CA THR A 2 22.34 -45.45 52.14
C THR A 2 22.66 -44.13 51.45
N TYR A 3 23.29 -43.22 52.18
CA TYR A 3 23.83 -41.99 51.64
C TYR A 3 25.17 -42.33 50.99
N THR A 4 25.19 -42.52 49.67
CA THR A 4 26.44 -42.60 48.90
C THR A 4 27.03 -41.19 48.81
N THR A 5 28.01 -40.93 49.67
CA THR A 5 28.84 -39.73 49.68
C THR A 5 29.72 -39.73 48.44
N PHE A 6 29.38 -38.89 47.46
CA PHE A 6 30.19 -38.69 46.25
C PHE A 6 31.40 -37.81 46.63
N MET A 7 32.48 -38.44 47.09
CA MET A 7 33.73 -37.76 47.40
C MET A 7 34.52 -37.56 46.09
N GLY A 8 34.10 -36.58 45.30
CA GLY A 8 34.85 -36.11 44.13
C GLY A 8 36.18 -35.51 44.57
N SER A 9 37.26 -35.89 43.88
CA SER A 9 38.61 -35.39 44.15
C SER A 9 38.64 -33.86 44.07
N ALA A 10 39.41 -33.18 44.94
CA ALA A 10 39.54 -31.73 44.94
C ALA A 10 39.96 -31.15 43.56
N ARG A 11 40.61 -31.97 42.72
CA ARG A 11 40.94 -31.61 41.33
C ARG A 11 39.72 -31.55 40.41
N ASP A 12 38.74 -32.43 40.60
CA ASP A 12 37.51 -32.44 39.83
C ASP A 12 36.64 -31.24 40.21
N LEU A 13 36.58 -30.92 41.52
CA LEU A 13 35.93 -29.71 42.00
C LEU A 13 36.56 -28.43 41.41
N TYR A 14 37.90 -28.36 41.35
CA TYR A 14 38.60 -27.20 40.77
C TYR A 14 38.38 -27.10 39.26
N ARG A 15 38.41 -28.23 38.53
CA ARG A 15 38.12 -28.27 37.09
C ARG A 15 36.70 -27.81 36.82
N ASP A 16 35.73 -28.28 37.58
CA ASP A 16 34.32 -27.96 37.38
C ASP A 16 34.04 -26.49 37.72
N ILE A 17 34.69 -25.93 38.76
CA ILE A 17 34.64 -24.49 39.06
C ILE A 17 35.26 -23.66 37.93
N VAL A 18 36.41 -24.06 37.39
CA VAL A 18 37.05 -23.33 36.28
C VAL A 18 36.21 -23.40 35.01
N VAL A 19 35.60 -24.54 34.71
CA VAL A 19 34.70 -24.69 33.56
C VAL A 19 33.42 -23.86 33.76
N ILE A 20 32.84 -23.83 34.96
CA ILE A 20 31.68 -22.99 35.28
C ILE A 20 32.04 -21.49 35.19
N LEU A 21 33.24 -21.10 35.65
CA LEU A 21 33.71 -19.71 35.57
C LEU A 21 33.90 -19.28 34.11
N ILE A 22 34.52 -20.14 33.28
CA ILE A 22 34.65 -19.90 31.84
C ILE A 22 33.28 -19.85 31.18
N LEU A 23 32.35 -20.75 31.55
CA LEU A 23 30.98 -20.75 31.02
C LEU A 23 30.22 -19.48 31.44
N LEU A 24 30.42 -18.97 32.66
CA LEU A 24 29.85 -17.70 33.13
C LEU A 24 30.41 -16.50 32.36
N CYS A 25 31.69 -16.55 31.95
CA CYS A 25 32.31 -15.53 31.10
C CYS A 25 31.85 -15.58 29.64
N ILE A 26 31.24 -16.68 29.19
CA ILE A 26 30.69 -16.84 27.82
C ILE A 26 29.17 -16.52 27.80
N LEU A 27 28.54 -16.24 28.95
CA LEU A 27 27.15 -15.79 28.94
C LEU A 27 27.05 -14.45 28.19
N PRO A 28 26.13 -14.33 27.22
CA PRO A 28 26.02 -13.15 26.39
C PRO A 28 25.74 -11.94 27.30
N THR A 29 26.68 -11.01 27.30
CA THR A 29 26.55 -9.70 27.95
C THR A 29 25.28 -9.02 27.48
N CYS A 30 24.52 -8.51 28.44
CA CYS A 30 23.27 -7.76 28.29
C CYS A 30 23.12 -7.14 26.90
N ALA A 31 22.26 -7.74 26.07
CA ALA A 31 21.78 -7.08 24.86
C ALA A 31 20.89 -5.93 25.31
N THR A 32 21.46 -4.74 25.49
CA THR A 32 20.69 -3.50 25.53
C THR A 32 20.06 -3.33 24.15
N ALA A 33 18.73 -3.32 24.11
CA ALA A 33 17.98 -3.08 22.90
C ALA A 33 17.80 -1.58 22.74
N VAL A 34 18.05 -1.07 21.53
CA VAL A 34 17.69 0.31 21.18
C VAL A 34 16.18 0.44 21.35
N ASN A 35 15.73 1.43 22.12
CA ASN A 35 14.33 1.71 22.30
C ASN A 35 13.91 2.83 21.34
N VAL A 36 12.79 2.62 20.65
CA VAL A 36 12.26 3.56 19.65
C VAL A 36 10.77 3.69 19.90
N ASP A 37 10.38 4.85 20.43
CA ASP A 37 8.99 5.18 20.70
C ASP A 37 8.47 6.14 19.62
N LEU A 38 7.34 5.81 18.99
CA LEU A 38 6.68 6.70 18.04
C LEU A 38 6.02 7.85 18.80
N ARG A 39 6.46 9.09 18.58
CA ARG A 39 5.81 10.28 19.15
C ARG A 39 4.61 10.67 18.31
N GLU A 40 3.48 10.90 18.99
CA GLU A 40 2.20 11.45 18.50
C GLU A 40 2.08 11.52 16.97
N GLY A 41 1.44 10.49 16.43
CA GLY A 41 1.14 10.32 15.01
C GLY A 41 0.81 8.86 14.79
N VAL A 42 -0.29 8.56 14.10
CA VAL A 42 -0.56 7.20 13.63
C VAL A 42 0.16 7.10 12.30
N LEU A 43 1.29 6.38 12.26
CA LEU A 43 1.76 5.85 10.99
C LEU A 43 0.74 4.80 10.60
N ASP A 44 -0.18 5.15 9.69
CA ASP A 44 -1.21 4.20 9.29
C ASP A 44 -0.53 2.94 8.77
N GLU A 45 -1.11 1.79 9.09
CA GLU A 45 -0.60 0.48 8.66
C GLU A 45 -0.51 0.39 7.13
N SER A 46 -1.22 1.27 6.42
CA SER A 46 -1.25 1.37 4.97
C SER A 46 -1.20 2.82 4.47
N GLN A 47 -0.42 3.07 3.43
CA GLN A 47 -0.27 4.36 2.76
C GLN A 47 -0.43 4.19 1.24
N LEU A 48 -0.96 5.19 0.54
CA LEU A 48 -1.03 5.13 -0.93
C LEU A 48 0.37 5.26 -1.57
N GLU A 49 0.55 4.77 -2.79
CA GLU A 49 1.75 5.08 -3.60
C GLU A 49 1.92 6.60 -3.80
N ASP A 50 3.17 7.09 -3.78
CA ASP A 50 3.55 8.51 -3.89
C ASP A 50 2.94 9.44 -2.81
N ALA A 51 2.30 8.87 -1.79
CA ALA A 51 1.71 9.63 -0.68
C ALA A 51 2.80 10.25 0.20
N SER A 52 2.54 11.47 0.67
CA SER A 52 3.42 12.13 1.63
C SER A 52 3.20 11.56 3.02
N VAL A 53 4.27 11.05 3.62
CA VAL A 53 4.27 10.43 4.94
C VAL A 53 5.24 11.20 5.83
N THR A 54 4.77 11.55 7.02
CA THR A 54 5.59 12.19 8.06
C THR A 54 5.36 11.47 9.38
N PHE A 55 6.43 11.03 10.03
CA PHE A 55 6.36 10.42 11.36
C PHE A 55 7.55 10.83 12.22
N SER A 56 7.36 10.82 13.53
CA SER A 56 8.39 11.20 14.51
C SER A 56 8.63 10.07 15.49
N ILE A 57 9.90 9.80 15.79
CA ILE A 57 10.35 8.76 16.70
C ILE A 57 11.33 9.34 17.70
N ASP A 58 11.19 8.95 18.96
CA ASP A 58 12.17 9.16 20.02
C ASP A 58 13.07 7.93 20.08
N VAL A 59 14.38 8.09 19.86
CA VAL A 59 15.35 7.00 20.02
C VAL A 59 16.08 7.16 21.35
N SER A 60 15.98 6.14 22.21
CA SER A 60 16.52 6.10 23.56
C SER A 60 17.23 4.78 23.85
N ASP A 61 17.87 4.70 25.02
CA ASP A 61 18.49 3.49 25.56
C ASP A 61 19.55 2.84 24.65
N LEU A 62 20.37 3.67 23.99
CA LEU A 62 21.46 3.18 23.15
C LEU A 62 22.51 2.40 23.97
N PRO A 63 23.02 1.26 23.46
CA PRO A 63 24.07 0.51 24.14
C PRO A 63 25.33 1.36 24.36
N LYS A 64 26.00 1.20 25.50
CA LYS A 64 27.22 1.97 25.82
C LYS A 64 28.35 1.79 24.81
N GLN A 65 28.43 0.64 24.16
CA GLN A 65 29.43 0.36 23.13
C GLN A 65 29.01 0.85 21.72
N ALA A 66 27.91 1.58 21.59
CA ALA A 66 27.53 2.21 20.32
C ALA A 66 28.39 3.46 20.07
N ALA A 67 29.00 3.52 18.89
CA ALA A 67 29.70 4.69 18.37
C ALA A 67 28.90 5.43 17.31
N PHE A 68 27.99 4.72 16.63
CA PHE A 68 27.13 5.31 15.59
C PHE A 68 25.67 4.88 15.75
N LEU A 69 24.77 5.75 15.31
CA LEU A 69 23.36 5.44 15.10
C LEU A 69 23.04 5.55 13.61
N GLU A 70 22.63 4.44 13.00
CA GLU A 70 22.20 4.37 11.62
C GLU A 70 20.67 4.43 11.53
N LEU A 71 20.19 5.34 10.69
CA LEU A 71 18.78 5.52 10.34
C LEU A 71 18.61 5.23 8.86
N GLU A 72 17.66 4.38 8.51
CA GLU A 72 17.40 3.96 7.13
C GLU A 72 15.90 3.97 6.86
N SER A 73 15.48 4.40 5.66
CA SER A 73 14.09 4.40 5.22
C SER A 73 13.97 4.26 3.71
N ASP A 74 12.98 3.49 3.26
CA ASP A 74 12.61 3.35 1.85
C ASP A 74 11.84 4.56 1.31
N LEU A 75 11.53 5.55 2.16
CA LEU A 75 10.91 6.79 1.73
C LEU A 75 11.81 7.53 0.73
N THR A 76 11.17 8.16 -0.24
CA THR A 76 11.83 8.98 -1.25
C THR A 76 11.71 10.46 -0.89
N THR A 77 12.76 11.23 -1.14
CA THR A 77 12.72 12.68 -0.92
C THR A 77 11.70 13.34 -1.85
N TYR A 78 11.02 14.34 -1.31
CA TYR A 78 10.19 15.23 -2.13
C TYR A 78 10.92 16.56 -2.35
N ARG A 79 11.29 16.84 -3.61
CA ARG A 79 12.00 18.07 -4.00
C ARG A 79 13.34 18.22 -3.25
N GLU A 80 13.64 19.43 -2.78
CA GLU A 80 14.87 19.79 -2.05
C GLU A 80 14.73 19.67 -0.52
N TYR A 81 13.63 19.11 -0.02
CA TYR A 81 13.43 18.95 1.42
C TYR A 81 14.26 17.78 1.95
N ALA A 82 14.82 17.94 3.16
CA ALA A 82 15.48 16.87 3.88
C ALA A 82 14.49 15.75 4.20
N LEU A 83 14.92 14.49 4.01
CA LEU A 83 14.18 13.31 4.41
C LEU A 83 14.14 13.18 5.93
N TRP A 84 15.26 13.52 6.58
CA TRP A 84 15.46 13.42 8.01
C TRP A 84 15.56 14.81 8.64
N ASN A 85 14.83 15.01 9.72
CA ASN A 85 15.01 16.14 10.62
C ASN A 85 15.31 15.58 12.01
N ILE A 86 16.52 15.85 12.49
CA ILE A 86 17.06 15.25 13.71
C ILE A 86 17.30 16.39 14.70
N SER A 87 16.80 16.26 15.93
CA SER A 87 17.04 17.27 16.97
C SER A 87 18.54 17.50 17.17
N THR A 88 18.94 18.76 17.28
CA THR A 88 20.33 19.14 17.54
C THR A 88 20.71 18.88 19.00
N SER A 89 21.92 18.34 19.23
CA SER A 89 22.49 18.12 20.56
C SER A 89 24.01 18.11 20.49
N GLU A 90 24.67 18.28 21.63
CA GLU A 90 26.12 18.09 21.76
C GLU A 90 26.51 16.60 21.83
N MET A 91 25.54 15.71 22.07
CA MET A 91 25.77 14.26 22.24
C MET A 91 25.98 13.52 20.91
N TRP A 92 25.61 14.11 19.77
CA TRP A 92 25.75 13.49 18.46
C TRP A 92 25.98 14.52 17.36
N ASP A 93 26.60 14.07 16.27
CA ASP A 93 26.77 14.86 15.05
C ASP A 93 26.38 14.06 13.81
N ILE A 94 25.97 14.74 12.75
CA ILE A 94 25.55 14.12 11.49
C ILE A 94 26.81 13.76 10.70
N ALA A 95 27.07 12.46 10.56
CA ALA A 95 28.21 11.98 9.78
C ALA A 95 28.02 12.34 8.31
N GLY A 96 28.97 13.08 7.74
CA GLY A 96 28.91 13.54 6.34
C GLY A 96 28.16 14.87 6.15
N GLY A 97 27.67 15.49 7.22
CA GLY A 97 27.05 16.82 7.19
C GLY A 97 25.57 16.82 6.76
N GLU A 98 24.98 18.01 6.72
CA GLU A 98 23.53 18.20 6.52
C GLU A 98 23.00 17.69 5.17
N ASP A 99 23.85 17.60 4.14
CA ASP A 99 23.44 17.09 2.82
C ASP A 99 22.97 15.63 2.89
N THR A 100 23.51 14.84 3.82
CA THR A 100 23.11 13.44 4.04
C THR A 100 21.71 13.30 4.61
N LEU A 101 21.11 14.36 5.15
CA LEU A 101 19.73 14.36 5.63
C LEU A 101 18.71 14.19 4.50
N LYS A 102 19.12 14.38 3.24
CA LYS A 102 18.32 14.08 2.05
C LYS A 102 18.43 12.61 1.60
N GLU A 103 19.36 11.85 2.15
CA GLU A 103 19.58 10.47 1.72
C GLU A 103 18.65 9.49 2.47
N GLN A 104 18.38 8.34 1.86
CA GLN A 104 17.60 7.26 2.47
C GLN A 104 18.26 6.67 3.71
N ARG A 105 19.57 6.85 3.84
CA ARG A 105 20.38 6.41 4.97
C ARG A 105 21.15 7.59 5.52
N VAL A 106 21.05 7.80 6.82
CA VAL A 106 21.87 8.79 7.54
C VAL A 106 22.49 8.13 8.76
N VAL A 107 23.70 8.58 9.11
CA VAL A 107 24.45 8.07 10.26
C VAL A 107 24.73 9.23 11.20
N LEU A 108 24.45 9.03 12.48
CA LEU A 108 24.86 9.93 13.55
C LEU A 108 26.10 9.35 14.23
N THR A 109 27.11 10.19 14.44
CA THR A 109 28.27 9.87 15.28
C THR A 109 27.95 10.24 16.71
N ILE A 110 28.11 9.29 17.64
CA ILE A 110 27.88 9.52 19.07
C ILE A 110 29.16 10.16 19.64
N LEU A 111 29.02 11.36 20.20
CA LEU A 111 30.15 12.15 20.71
C LEU A 111 30.30 12.08 22.23
N ASP A 112 29.20 11.84 22.95
CA ASP A 112 29.16 11.74 24.41
C ASP A 112 28.11 10.70 24.87
N GLU A 113 28.01 10.46 26.17
CA GLU A 113 27.04 9.52 26.74
C GLU A 113 25.60 9.89 26.34
N TRP A 114 24.88 8.90 25.80
CA TRP A 114 23.49 9.03 25.34
C TRP A 114 22.51 9.12 26.51
N THR A 115 22.35 10.32 27.08
CA THR A 115 21.53 10.53 28.29
C THR A 115 20.13 11.05 28.02
N GLN A 116 19.85 11.56 26.82
CA GLN A 116 18.53 12.06 26.43
C GLN A 116 18.10 11.45 25.10
N PRO A 117 16.79 11.22 24.88
CA PRO A 117 16.29 10.71 23.61
C PRO A 117 16.56 11.72 22.48
N VAL A 118 16.93 11.22 21.30
CA VAL A 118 16.95 12.01 20.07
C VAL A 118 15.56 11.96 19.44
N LEU A 119 15.04 13.12 19.05
CA LEU A 119 13.83 13.20 18.25
C LEU A 119 14.24 13.16 16.77
N VAL A 120 13.76 12.16 16.05
CA VAL A 120 13.94 12.01 14.62
C VAL A 120 12.59 12.11 13.95
N THR A 121 12.45 13.05 13.02
CA THR A 121 11.28 13.14 12.14
C THR A 121 11.69 12.74 10.73
N ALA A 122 11.03 11.73 10.18
CA ALA A 122 11.16 11.35 8.79
C ALA A 122 10.00 11.95 7.99
N SER A 123 10.30 12.58 6.85
CA SER A 123 9.30 13.18 5.96
C SER A 123 9.65 12.95 4.50
N GLY A 124 8.83 12.16 3.81
CA GLY A 124 9.10 11.78 2.43
C GLY A 124 7.86 11.23 1.74
N LYS A 125 8.07 10.62 0.58
CA LYS A 125 7.02 9.97 -0.21
C LYS A 125 7.21 8.46 -0.23
N THR A 126 6.10 7.72 -0.17
CA THR A 126 6.14 6.28 -0.39
C THR A 126 6.66 5.96 -1.80
N PRO A 127 7.50 4.93 -1.95
CA PRO A 127 8.05 4.57 -3.26
C PRO A 127 6.94 4.13 -4.21
N VAL A 128 7.12 4.45 -5.50
CA VAL A 128 6.18 4.04 -6.55
C VAL A 128 6.44 2.59 -6.93
N ILE A 129 5.49 1.75 -6.54
CA ILE A 129 5.28 0.35 -6.91
C ILE A 129 5.27 0.06 -8.41
N THR A 130 4.62 0.97 -9.11
CA THR A 130 4.01 0.72 -10.41
C THR A 130 4.97 1.05 -11.56
N GLU A 131 5.34 0.04 -12.36
CA GLU A 131 6.06 0.23 -13.63
C GLU A 131 5.07 0.57 -14.77
N LEU A 132 5.11 1.81 -15.26
CA LEU A 132 4.38 2.25 -16.44
C LEU A 132 5.25 2.08 -17.69
N LEU A 133 4.93 1.12 -18.56
CA LEU A 133 5.57 0.97 -19.88
C LEU A 133 4.63 1.50 -20.96
N GLN A 134 4.98 2.63 -21.56
CA GLN A 134 4.21 3.22 -22.65
C GLN A 134 4.83 2.84 -24.01
N PHE A 135 4.08 2.13 -24.85
CA PHE A 135 4.48 1.81 -26.23
C PHE A 135 3.34 2.20 -27.19
N GLU A 136 3.65 3.04 -28.17
CA GLU A 136 2.78 3.37 -29.33
C GLU A 136 1.32 3.70 -28.98
N GLY A 137 1.08 4.49 -27.92
CA GLY A 137 -0.27 4.93 -27.53
C GLY A 137 -1.05 3.95 -26.65
N ILE A 138 -0.45 2.81 -26.29
CA ILE A 138 -0.95 1.85 -25.30
C ILE A 138 -0.08 1.95 -24.05
N VAL A 139 -0.69 2.17 -22.88
CA VAL A 139 0.02 2.16 -21.59
C VAL A 139 -0.09 0.75 -21.00
N LEU A 140 0.97 -0.04 -21.13
CA LEU A 140 1.11 -1.31 -20.45
C LEU A 140 1.58 -1.06 -19.02
N THR A 141 0.65 -1.09 -18.07
CA THR A 141 1.00 -1.10 -16.65
C THR A 141 1.49 -2.50 -16.31
N LYS A 142 2.81 -2.70 -16.36
CA LYS A 142 3.40 -3.97 -15.97
C LYS A 142 3.38 -4.03 -14.45
N ARG A 143 2.39 -4.73 -13.90
CA ARG A 143 2.36 -4.99 -12.46
C ARG A 143 3.62 -5.78 -12.07
N PRO A 144 4.37 -5.33 -11.06
CA PRO A 144 5.31 -6.21 -10.38
C PRO A 144 4.55 -7.46 -9.91
N VAL A 145 5.23 -8.61 -9.90
CA VAL A 145 4.67 -9.89 -9.44
C VAL A 145 4.23 -9.84 -7.96
N ARG A 146 4.64 -8.80 -7.22
CA ARG A 146 4.28 -8.57 -5.82
C ARG A 146 3.19 -7.50 -5.73
N ARG A 147 2.02 -7.92 -5.21
CA ARG A 147 0.77 -7.15 -5.10
C ARG A 147 0.68 -6.29 -3.83
N THR A 148 1.75 -6.24 -3.06
CA THR A 148 1.90 -5.50 -1.80
C THR A 148 3.35 -5.06 -1.72
N GLY A 149 3.61 -3.77 -1.86
CA GLY A 149 4.90 -3.19 -1.47
C GLY A 149 4.86 -2.95 0.04
N PHE A 150 5.92 -3.26 0.75
CA PHE A 150 6.12 -2.73 2.10
C PHE A 150 7.24 -1.73 2.01
N THR A 151 7.09 -0.63 2.73
CA THR A 151 8.20 0.28 3.03
C THR A 151 8.55 0.07 4.50
N TYR A 152 9.79 0.38 4.84
CA TYR A 152 10.27 0.24 6.21
C TYR A 152 11.06 1.47 6.63
N TYR A 153 11.17 1.61 7.95
CA TYR A 153 12.29 2.31 8.55
C TYR A 153 13.04 1.37 9.48
N ARG A 154 14.36 1.54 9.54
CA ARG A 154 15.26 0.76 10.38
C ARG A 154 16.18 1.69 11.16
N ILE A 155 16.35 1.34 12.43
CA ILE A 155 17.29 2.00 13.34
C ILE A 155 18.23 0.95 13.89
N GLN A 156 19.53 1.21 13.76
CA GLN A 156 20.59 0.30 14.17
C GLN A 156 21.70 1.06 14.88
N ALA A 157 22.06 0.62 16.08
CA ALA A 157 23.29 1.06 16.74
C ALA A 157 24.48 0.27 16.18
N LEU A 158 25.60 0.94 15.94
CA LEU A 158 26.85 0.35 15.44
C LEU A 158 28.02 0.68 16.38
N ASP A 159 29.00 -0.21 16.47
CA ASP A 159 30.28 0.03 17.17
C ASP A 159 31.26 0.85 16.32
N GLU A 160 32.44 1.16 16.87
CA GLU A 160 33.50 1.93 16.18
C GLU A 160 33.98 1.28 14.87
N ASN A 161 33.79 -0.02 14.70
CA ASN A 161 34.16 -0.76 13.49
C ASN A 161 33.01 -0.89 12.49
N GLY A 162 31.84 -0.33 12.80
CA GLY A 162 30.62 -0.42 12.00
C GLY A 162 29.85 -1.74 12.16
N PHE A 163 30.13 -2.54 13.19
CA PHE A 163 29.36 -3.75 13.48
C PHE A 163 28.11 -3.43 14.30
N PRO A 164 26.99 -4.13 14.05
CA PRO A 164 25.75 -3.90 14.77
C PRO A 164 25.88 -4.26 16.25
N VAL A 165 25.40 -3.36 17.09
CA VAL A 165 25.33 -3.52 18.54
C VAL A 165 23.87 -3.56 18.96
N GLY A 166 23.48 -4.58 19.72
CA GLY A 166 22.10 -4.78 20.14
C GLY A 166 21.19 -5.17 18.97
N THR A 167 19.87 -5.04 19.18
CA THR A 167 18.85 -5.40 18.19
C THR A 167 18.41 -4.17 17.41
N ALA A 168 18.41 -4.26 16.07
CA ALA A 168 17.82 -3.22 15.23
C ALA A 168 16.32 -3.13 15.45
N VAL A 169 15.78 -1.91 15.48
CA VAL A 169 14.33 -1.71 15.41
C VAL A 169 13.96 -1.49 13.95
N THR A 170 13.20 -2.43 13.38
CA THR A 170 12.65 -2.32 12.02
C THR A 170 11.13 -2.32 12.11
N LYS A 171 10.49 -1.36 11.46
CA LYS A 171 9.03 -1.29 11.34
C LYS A 171 8.65 -1.15 9.88
N THR A 172 7.62 -1.88 9.49
CA THR A 172 7.11 -1.93 8.11
C THR A 172 5.71 -1.37 8.07
N PHE A 173 5.35 -0.73 6.97
CA PHE A 173 3.97 -0.34 6.64
C PHE A 173 3.69 -0.61 5.17
N ASP A 174 2.42 -0.91 4.88
CA ASP A 174 1.99 -1.37 3.56
C ASP A 174 1.78 -0.20 2.60
N ILE A 175 2.12 -0.41 1.33
CA ILE A 175 1.82 0.50 0.24
C ILE A 175 0.64 -0.05 -0.54
N VAL A 176 -0.44 0.73 -0.60
CA VAL A 176 -1.67 0.41 -1.34
C VAL A 176 -1.71 1.19 -2.65
N ILE A 177 -2.11 0.48 -3.70
CA ILE A 177 -2.33 1.05 -5.03
C ILE A 177 -3.78 1.59 -5.04
N PRO A 178 -3.99 2.93 -5.10
CA PRO A 178 -5.32 3.53 -4.98
C PRO A 178 -6.31 3.07 -6.07
N GLU A 179 -5.80 2.58 -7.20
CA GLU A 179 -6.61 2.22 -8.36
C GLU A 179 -7.47 0.97 -8.11
N GLU A 180 -7.08 0.05 -7.22
CA GLU A 180 -7.77 -1.24 -7.11
C GLU A 180 -9.12 -1.18 -6.41
N GLU A 181 -9.24 -0.43 -5.33
CA GLU A 181 -10.49 -0.33 -4.57
C GLU A 181 -11.54 0.47 -5.33
N GLN A 182 -11.14 1.62 -5.87
CA GLN A 182 -12.02 2.45 -6.70
C GLN A 182 -12.46 1.72 -7.98
N PHE A 183 -11.53 0.97 -8.62
CA PHE A 183 -11.89 0.16 -9.79
C PHE A 183 -12.88 -0.95 -9.43
N LYS A 184 -12.66 -1.67 -8.32
CA LYS A 184 -13.57 -2.73 -7.87
C LYS A 184 -14.95 -2.19 -7.51
N GLU A 185 -15.02 -1.07 -6.82
CA GLU A 185 -16.29 -0.43 -6.46
C GLU A 185 -17.07 -0.03 -7.72
N ARG A 186 -16.42 0.65 -8.65
CA ARG A 186 -17.00 1.07 -9.94
C ARG A 186 -17.40 -0.13 -10.80
N LEU A 187 -16.59 -1.18 -10.84
CA LEU A 187 -16.90 -2.42 -11.55
C LEU A 187 -18.12 -3.13 -10.96
N ASN A 188 -18.25 -3.13 -9.63
CA ASN A 188 -19.40 -3.70 -8.94
C ASN A 188 -20.69 -2.91 -9.14
N ALA A 189 -20.60 -1.64 -9.53
CA ALA A 189 -21.73 -0.80 -9.90
C ALA A 189 -22.23 -1.02 -11.35
N ILE A 190 -21.51 -1.78 -12.19
CA ILE A 190 -21.93 -2.06 -13.58
C ILE A 190 -22.93 -3.21 -13.63
N ASP A 191 -24.19 -2.95 -13.91
CA ASP A 191 -25.25 -3.99 -13.99
C ASP A 191 -25.12 -4.95 -15.19
N ASP A 192 -24.29 -4.63 -16.19
CA ASP A 192 -24.10 -5.48 -17.37
C ASP A 192 -23.26 -6.74 -17.05
N SER A 193 -23.97 -7.86 -16.85
CA SER A 193 -23.41 -9.20 -16.57
C SER A 193 -22.43 -9.74 -17.62
N ARG A 194 -22.41 -9.21 -18.85
CA ARG A 194 -21.49 -9.64 -19.91
C ARG A 194 -20.25 -8.75 -19.99
N LEU A 195 -20.40 -7.46 -19.69
CA LEU A 195 -19.32 -6.48 -19.81
C LEU A 195 -18.42 -6.47 -18.57
N ARG A 196 -19.01 -6.66 -17.38
CA ARG A 196 -18.28 -6.75 -16.10
C ARG A 196 -17.10 -7.76 -16.11
N PRO A 197 -17.27 -9.03 -16.52
CA PRO A 197 -16.15 -9.99 -16.53
C PRO A 197 -15.05 -9.61 -17.54
N ILE A 198 -15.40 -8.97 -18.66
CA ILE A 198 -14.43 -8.52 -19.67
C ILE A 198 -13.57 -7.37 -19.11
N ILE A 199 -14.21 -6.38 -18.47
CA ILE A 199 -13.51 -5.28 -17.81
C ILE A 199 -12.56 -5.80 -16.72
N GLN A 200 -13.04 -6.77 -15.91
CA GLN A 200 -12.22 -7.42 -14.89
C GLN A 200 -11.04 -8.19 -15.48
N GLU A 201 -11.23 -8.87 -16.62
CA GLU A 201 -10.17 -9.62 -17.29
C GLU A 201 -9.08 -8.70 -17.84
N PHE A 202 -9.46 -7.57 -18.45
CA PHE A 202 -8.52 -6.55 -18.93
C PHE A 202 -7.71 -5.96 -17.77
N TYR A 203 -8.39 -5.63 -16.68
CA TYR A 203 -7.73 -5.14 -15.47
C TYR A 203 -6.80 -6.18 -14.84
N THR A 204 -7.17 -7.46 -14.85
CA THR A 204 -6.33 -8.54 -14.31
C THR A 204 -5.09 -8.77 -15.17
N LYS A 205 -5.20 -8.55 -16.48
CA LYS A 205 -4.10 -8.65 -17.47
C LYS A 205 -3.16 -7.44 -17.48
N GLY A 206 -3.39 -6.42 -16.64
CA GLY A 206 -2.56 -5.22 -16.57
C GLY A 206 -2.90 -4.14 -17.59
N LEU A 207 -3.98 -4.33 -18.37
CA LEU A 207 -4.54 -3.35 -19.30
C LEU A 207 -5.44 -2.37 -18.53
N THR A 208 -4.85 -1.64 -17.58
CA THR A 208 -5.61 -0.82 -16.62
C THR A 208 -6.31 0.34 -17.31
N GLN A 209 -5.64 1.01 -18.26
CA GLN A 209 -6.23 2.13 -19.00
C GLN A 209 -7.42 1.68 -19.86
N GLU A 210 -7.30 0.57 -20.57
CA GLU A 210 -8.37 -0.01 -21.39
C GLU A 210 -9.52 -0.50 -20.51
N ALA A 211 -9.21 -1.11 -19.36
CA ALA A 211 -10.21 -1.49 -18.38
C ALA A 211 -10.97 -0.27 -17.86
N TYR A 212 -10.29 0.84 -17.55
CA TYR A 212 -10.93 2.09 -17.13
C TYR A 212 -11.73 2.75 -18.26
N GLN A 213 -11.28 2.68 -19.52
CA GLN A 213 -12.06 3.16 -20.66
C GLN A 213 -13.34 2.35 -20.85
N LEU A 214 -13.27 1.02 -20.74
CA LEU A 214 -14.43 0.14 -20.80
C LEU A 214 -15.35 0.33 -19.60
N LEU A 215 -14.78 0.56 -18.42
CA LEU A 215 -15.51 0.90 -17.19
C LEU A 215 -16.29 2.20 -17.37
N SER A 216 -15.64 3.27 -17.85
CA SER A 216 -16.31 4.54 -18.15
C SER A 216 -17.35 4.42 -19.26
N TYR A 217 -17.11 3.59 -20.28
CA TYR A 217 -18.10 3.28 -21.30
C TYR A 217 -19.31 2.53 -20.72
N ALA A 218 -19.09 1.62 -19.77
CA ALA A 218 -20.14 0.87 -19.11
C ALA A 218 -20.95 1.72 -18.12
N GLU A 219 -20.31 2.69 -17.48
CA GLU A 219 -20.93 3.64 -16.55
C GLU A 219 -21.79 4.69 -17.24
N THR A 220 -21.47 5.06 -18.48
CA THR A 220 -22.31 6.00 -19.21
C THR A 220 -23.68 5.37 -19.44
N PRO A 221 -24.76 5.93 -18.86
CA PRO A 221 -26.10 5.41 -19.10
C PRO A 221 -26.34 5.54 -20.60
N ARG A 222 -26.55 4.41 -21.28
CA ARG A 222 -27.03 4.46 -22.67
C ARG A 222 -28.33 5.25 -22.59
N PRO A 223 -28.43 6.43 -23.23
CA PRO A 223 -29.74 7.00 -23.39
C PRO A 223 -30.49 5.96 -24.23
N ALA A 224 -31.47 5.30 -23.63
CA ALA A 224 -32.55 4.64 -24.36
C ALA A 224 -33.42 5.74 -25.00
N THR A 225 -32.78 6.71 -25.68
CA THR A 225 -33.46 7.61 -26.58
C THR A 225 -33.73 6.77 -27.81
N ILE A 226 -34.82 6.00 -27.75
CA ILE A 226 -35.58 5.70 -28.95
C ILE A 226 -35.85 7.08 -29.55
N PRO A 227 -35.21 7.44 -30.67
CA PRO A 227 -35.31 8.79 -31.17
C PRO A 227 -36.77 9.08 -31.46
N LEU A 228 -37.25 10.27 -31.06
CA LEU A 228 -38.67 10.61 -31.01
C LEU A 228 -39.40 10.36 -32.35
N TRP A 229 -38.66 10.42 -33.46
CA TRP A 229 -39.15 10.08 -34.80
C TRP A 229 -39.55 8.61 -34.96
N LEU A 230 -38.89 7.65 -34.30
CA LEU A 230 -39.29 6.23 -34.30
C LEU A 230 -40.62 6.02 -33.57
N PHE A 231 -40.88 6.78 -32.49
CA PHE A 231 -42.18 6.77 -31.82
C PHE A 231 -43.28 7.37 -32.72
N GLY A 232 -42.95 8.47 -33.42
CA GLY A 232 -43.82 9.05 -34.44
C GLY A 232 -44.17 8.08 -35.56
N ILE A 233 -43.19 7.34 -36.09
CA ILE A 233 -43.41 6.31 -37.13
C ILE A 233 -44.29 5.18 -36.59
N ALA A 234 -44.05 4.70 -35.37
CA ALA A 234 -44.85 3.62 -34.78
C ALA A 234 -46.33 4.01 -34.64
N ILE A 235 -46.63 5.24 -34.19
CA ILE A 235 -48.01 5.76 -34.08
C ILE A 235 -48.66 5.85 -35.46
N VAL A 236 -47.95 6.34 -36.48
CA VAL A 236 -48.49 6.48 -37.85
C VAL A 236 -48.83 5.11 -38.44
N ILE A 237 -47.97 4.10 -38.22
CA ILE A 237 -48.22 2.73 -38.70
C ILE A 237 -49.48 2.14 -38.03
N VAL A 238 -49.60 2.27 -36.70
CA VAL A 238 -50.76 1.75 -35.96
C VAL A 238 -52.05 2.47 -36.36
N ALA A 239 -52.03 3.80 -36.47
CA ALA A 239 -53.18 4.59 -36.91
C ALA A 239 -53.60 4.24 -38.34
N GLY A 240 -52.63 4.06 -39.25
CA GLY A 240 -52.87 3.62 -40.63
C GLY A 240 -53.53 2.24 -40.69
N ALA A 241 -53.05 1.28 -39.90
CA ALA A 241 -53.62 -0.06 -39.84
C ALA A 241 -55.07 -0.04 -39.30
N VAL A 242 -55.33 0.71 -38.23
CA VAL A 242 -56.69 0.86 -37.66
C VAL A 242 -57.64 1.53 -38.66
N PHE A 243 -57.19 2.59 -39.35
CA PHE A 243 -57.98 3.28 -40.37
C PHE A 243 -58.33 2.35 -41.53
N PHE A 244 -57.36 1.55 -42.00
CA PHE A 244 -57.57 0.61 -43.11
C PHE A 244 -58.54 -0.53 -42.74
N ILE A 245 -58.43 -1.07 -41.52
CA ILE A 245 -59.36 -2.08 -41.00
C ILE A 245 -60.76 -1.48 -40.81
N GLY A 246 -60.85 -0.23 -40.33
CA GLY A 246 -62.09 0.51 -40.13
C GLY A 246 -62.84 0.76 -41.46
N GLN A 247 -62.13 1.23 -42.48
CA GLN A 247 -62.65 1.42 -43.85
C GLN A 247 -63.21 0.11 -44.41
N ARG A 248 -62.47 -1.00 -44.27
CA ARG A 248 -62.94 -2.32 -44.74
C ARG A 248 -64.21 -2.78 -44.03
N ARG A 249 -64.32 -2.60 -42.71
CA ARG A 249 -65.53 -2.95 -41.95
C ARG A 249 -66.71 -2.04 -42.27
N GLY A 250 -66.48 -0.75 -42.49
CA GLY A 250 -67.51 0.21 -42.89
C GLY A 250 -68.17 -0.14 -44.22
N ILE A 251 -67.37 -0.45 -45.24
CA ILE A 251 -67.88 -0.85 -46.57
C ILE A 251 -68.69 -2.15 -46.50
N VAL A 252 -68.26 -3.11 -45.67
CA VAL A 252 -69.00 -4.37 -45.47
C VAL A 252 -70.33 -4.15 -44.74
N LEU A 253 -70.36 -3.29 -43.73
CA LEU A 253 -71.58 -2.95 -43.00
C LEU A 253 -72.58 -2.14 -43.84
N GLU A 254 -72.11 -1.24 -44.72
CA GLU A 254 -72.97 -0.51 -45.65
C GLU A 254 -73.58 -1.40 -46.74
N ARG A 255 -72.86 -2.43 -47.22
CA ARG A 255 -73.44 -3.44 -48.11
C ARG A 255 -74.53 -4.23 -47.41
N LYS A 256 -74.28 -4.69 -46.17
CA LYS A 256 -75.26 -5.44 -45.38
C LYS A 256 -76.52 -4.61 -45.05
N LYS A 257 -76.40 -3.30 -44.84
CA LYS A 257 -77.56 -2.41 -44.64
C LYS A 257 -78.35 -2.15 -45.93
N ARG A 258 -77.72 -2.19 -47.10
CA ARG A 258 -78.42 -2.06 -48.39
C ARG A 258 -79.21 -3.31 -48.74
N ASP A 259 -78.71 -4.48 -48.40
CA ASP A 259 -79.40 -5.75 -48.63
C ASP A 259 -80.64 -5.91 -47.73
N ILE A 260 -80.63 -5.34 -46.51
CA ILE A 260 -81.78 -5.38 -45.57
C ILE A 260 -82.87 -4.35 -45.90
N LYS A 261 -82.56 -3.28 -46.65
CA LYS A 261 -83.54 -2.26 -47.09
C LYS A 261 -84.13 -2.53 -48.47
N GLY A 262 -83.71 -3.61 -49.13
CA GLY A 262 -84.12 -4.01 -50.47
C GLY A 262 -85.16 -5.13 -50.53
N GLU A 263 -85.68 -5.58 -49.38
CA GLU A 263 -86.90 -6.41 -49.27
C GLU A 263 -88.10 -5.55 -48.86
#